data_AF-A0A7C9NML0-F1
#
_entry.id   AF-A0A7C9NML0-F1
#
_cell.length_a   1.000
_cell.length_b   1.000
_cell.length_c   1.000
_cell.angle_alpha   90.00
_cell.angle_beta   90.00
_cell.angle_gamma   90.00
#
_symmetry.space_group_name_H-M   'P 1'
#
loop_
_entity.id
_entity.type
_entity.pdbx_description
1 polymer ?
#
loop_
_entity_poly.entity_id
_entity_poly.type
_entity_poly.pdbx_seq_one_letter_code
_entity_poly.pdbx_strand_id
1 'polypeptide(L)'
;MVLINTQMLTWARERSGIPVSEFAHKCGVNEEKLLAWEAGKQPITFRQAMQFAEKTYVPFGYLFLTQPPEEVLPIPDFRTLEASKRHTPKHSRHTFLRYGGRQ
;
A
#
# COMPACT_ATOMS: atom_id res chain seq x y z
N MET A 1 13.90 4.30 -19.75
CA MET A 1 12.62 4.69 -19.11
C MET A 1 11.87 3.41 -18.84
N VAL A 2 11.60 3.05 -17.57
CA VAL A 2 10.97 1.76 -17.24
C VAL A 2 9.47 1.88 -17.50
N LEU A 3 8.92 0.98 -18.31
CA LEU A 3 7.49 0.92 -18.64
C LEU A 3 6.80 -0.01 -17.64
N ILE A 4 5.61 0.39 -17.17
CA ILE A 4 4.74 -0.47 -16.37
C ILE A 4 4.30 -1.65 -17.25
N ASN A 5 4.39 -2.86 -16.71
CA ASN A 5 3.95 -4.04 -17.44
C ASN A 5 2.41 -4.14 -17.38
N THR A 6 1.77 -4.06 -18.54
CA THR A 6 0.31 -4.09 -18.65
C THR A 6 -0.26 -5.44 -18.27
N GLN A 7 0.48 -6.54 -18.49
CA GLN A 7 0.12 -7.87 -18.00
C GLN A 7 0.06 -7.92 -16.48
N MET A 8 0.97 -7.20 -15.80
CA MET A 8 0.96 -7.10 -14.34
C MET A 8 -0.17 -6.23 -13.81
N LEU A 9 -0.66 -5.24 -14.58
CA LEU A 9 -1.88 -4.49 -14.23
C LEU A 9 -3.10 -5.41 -14.24
N THR A 10 -3.29 -6.17 -15.33
CA THR A 10 -4.38 -7.15 -15.44
C THR A 10 -4.30 -8.19 -14.32
N TRP A 11 -3.14 -8.80 -14.12
CA TRP A 11 -2.93 -9.77 -13.05
C TRP A 11 -3.26 -9.21 -11.67
N ALA A 12 -2.80 -8.00 -11.35
CA ALA A 12 -3.05 -7.38 -10.05
C ALA A 12 -4.55 -7.11 -9.82
N ARG A 13 -5.28 -6.65 -10.85
CA ARG A 13 -6.74 -6.48 -10.75
C ARG A 13 -7.42 -7.83 -10.55
N GLU A 14 -7.09 -8.84 -11.34
CA GLU A 14 -7.69 -10.17 -11.23
C GLU A 14 -7.43 -10.81 -9.86
N ARG A 15 -6.20 -10.69 -9.36
CA ARG A 15 -5.80 -11.14 -8.02
C ARG A 15 -6.60 -10.46 -6.92
N SER A 16 -6.94 -9.18 -7.08
CA SER A 16 -7.74 -8.46 -6.09
C SER A 16 -9.18 -8.98 -5.98
N GLY A 17 -9.66 -9.73 -6.97
CA GLY A 17 -11.03 -10.21 -7.05
C GLY A 17 -12.08 -9.12 -7.29
N ILE A 18 -11.65 -7.87 -7.55
CA ILE A 18 -12.55 -6.73 -7.77
C ILE A 18 -12.98 -6.72 -9.24
N PRO A 19 -14.29 -6.64 -9.55
CA PRO A 19 -14.77 -6.54 -10.92
C PRO A 19 -14.33 -5.23 -11.58
N VAL A 20 -14.19 -5.25 -12.91
CA VAL A 20 -13.65 -4.11 -13.71
C VAL A 20 -14.40 -2.80 -13.42
N SER A 21 -15.73 -2.84 -13.37
CA SER A 21 -16.59 -1.69 -13.09
C SER A 21 -16.32 -1.06 -11.72
N GLU A 22 -16.31 -1.88 -10.67
CA GLU A 22 -16.03 -1.44 -9.31
C GLU A 22 -14.57 -0.94 -9.18
N PHE A 23 -13.62 -1.62 -9.82
CA PHE A 23 -12.23 -1.25 -9.77
C PHE A 23 -11.97 0.08 -10.49
N ALA A 24 -12.61 0.32 -11.63
CA ALA A 24 -12.56 1.59 -12.36
C ALA A 24 -13.08 2.73 -11.48
N HIS A 25 -14.22 2.53 -10.82
CA HIS A 25 -14.79 3.48 -9.87
C HIS A 25 -13.83 3.77 -8.70
N LYS A 26 -13.24 2.73 -8.08
CA LYS A 26 -12.19 2.88 -7.05
C LYS A 26 -11.00 3.67 -7.57
N CYS A 27 -10.62 3.48 -8.83
CA CYS A 27 -9.56 4.21 -9.51
C CYS A 27 -9.92 5.66 -9.89
N GLY A 28 -11.19 6.05 -9.82
CA GLY A 28 -11.66 7.36 -10.27
C GLY A 28 -11.59 7.52 -11.79
N VAL A 29 -11.71 6.42 -12.53
CA VAL A 29 -11.71 6.38 -14.00
C VAL A 29 -12.92 5.60 -14.52
N ASN A 30 -13.23 5.72 -15.80
CA ASN A 30 -14.22 4.87 -16.44
C ASN A 30 -13.62 3.50 -16.81
N GLU A 31 -14.48 2.52 -17.08
CA GLU A 31 -14.08 1.16 -17.45
C GLU A 31 -13.22 1.13 -18.72
N GLU A 32 -13.57 1.94 -19.71
CA GLU A 32 -12.82 2.03 -20.97
C GLU A 32 -11.36 2.44 -20.75
N LYS A 33 -11.10 3.40 -19.86
CA LYS A 33 -9.73 3.85 -19.55
C LYS A 33 -8.96 2.81 -18.76
N LEU A 34 -9.62 2.12 -17.81
CA LEU A 34 -9.02 1.00 -17.10
C LEU A 34 -8.61 -0.12 -18.07
N LEU A 35 -9.51 -0.51 -18.97
CA LEU A 35 -9.23 -1.51 -20.00
C LEU A 35 -8.16 -1.04 -20.99
N ALA A 36 -8.09 0.26 -21.30
CA ALA A 36 -7.04 0.82 -22.14
C ALA A 36 -5.66 0.76 -21.47
N TRP A 37 -5.58 0.92 -20.15
CA TRP A 37 -4.35 0.70 -19.39
C TRP A 37 -3.93 -0.77 -19.42
N GLU A 38 -4.85 -1.69 -19.14
CA GLU A 38 -4.59 -3.14 -19.16
C GLU A 38 -4.20 -3.64 -20.56
N ALA A 39 -4.78 -3.07 -21.62
CA ALA A 39 -4.45 -3.41 -23.01
C ALA A 39 -3.16 -2.72 -23.52
N GLY A 40 -2.53 -1.84 -22.73
CA GLY A 40 -1.39 -1.04 -23.17
C GLY A 40 -1.69 -0.01 -24.25
N LYS A 41 -2.98 0.29 -24.48
CA LYS A 41 -3.44 1.30 -25.45
C LYS A 41 -3.25 2.72 -24.93
N GLN A 42 -3.23 2.90 -23.62
CA GLN A 42 -2.91 4.17 -22.98
C GLN A 42 -1.87 3.98 -21.88
N PRO A 43 -0.90 4.89 -21.77
CA PRO A 43 0.06 4.85 -20.68
C PRO A 43 -0.62 5.21 -19.35
N ILE A 44 -0.20 4.54 -18.29
CA ILE A 44 -0.52 4.90 -16.91
C ILE A 44 0.64 5.74 -16.35
N THR A 45 0.32 6.82 -15.64
CA THR A 45 1.35 7.63 -14.96
C THR A 45 1.89 6.90 -13.73
N PHE A 46 3.10 7.26 -13.29
CA PHE A 46 3.71 6.67 -12.08
C PHE A 46 2.80 6.77 -10.85
N ARG A 47 2.20 7.95 -10.62
CA ARG A 47 1.28 8.17 -9.49
C ARG A 47 0.01 7.31 -9.60
N GLN A 48 -0.53 7.16 -10.81
CA GLN A 48 -1.69 6.28 -11.03
C GLN A 48 -1.32 4.81 -10.82
N ALA A 49 -0.13 4.39 -11.25
CA ALA A 49 0.35 3.02 -11.05
C ALA A 49 0.59 2.73 -9.55
N MET A 50 1.08 3.69 -8.76
CA MET A 50 1.15 3.56 -7.30
C MET A 50 -0.23 3.37 -6.69
N GLN A 51 -1.19 4.24 -7.04
CA GLN A 51 -2.56 4.15 -6.54
C GLN A 51 -3.26 2.85 -6.99
N PHE A 52 -2.95 2.37 -8.18
CA PHE A 52 -3.43 1.09 -8.71
C PHE A 52 -2.93 -0.04 -7.81
N ALA A 53 -1.63 -0.10 -7.55
CA ALA A 53 -1.01 -1.12 -6.72
C ALA A 53 -1.61 -1.15 -5.30
N GLU A 54 -1.78 0.02 -4.68
CA GLU A 54 -2.45 0.19 -3.37
C GLU A 54 -3.86 -0.40 -3.36
N LYS A 55 -4.65 -0.15 -4.42
CA LYS A 55 -6.05 -0.62 -4.53
C LYS A 55 -6.17 -2.11 -4.82
N THR A 56 -5.17 -2.70 -5.49
CA THR A 56 -5.09 -4.15 -5.73
C THR A 56 -4.41 -4.93 -4.60
N TYR A 57 -3.91 -4.24 -3.56
CA TYR A 57 -3.13 -4.83 -2.48
C TYR A 57 -1.88 -5.60 -2.95
N VAL A 58 -1.26 -5.15 -4.05
CA VAL A 58 0.02 -5.70 -4.54
C VAL A 58 1.14 -4.71 -4.24
N PRO A 59 2.38 -5.17 -3.96
CA PRO A 59 3.52 -4.29 -3.88
C PRO A 59 3.71 -3.53 -5.19
N PHE A 60 3.93 -2.22 -5.14
CA PHE A 60 4.11 -1.40 -6.36
C PHE A 60 5.21 -1.94 -7.28
N GLY A 61 6.30 -2.47 -6.71
CA GLY A 61 7.38 -3.09 -7.48
C GLY A 61 6.94 -4.26 -8.36
N TYR A 62 5.82 -4.91 -8.04
CA TYR A 62 5.33 -6.05 -8.82
C TYR A 62 4.80 -5.64 -10.19
N LEU A 63 4.39 -4.38 -10.36
CA LEU A 63 3.94 -3.86 -11.66
C LEU A 63 5.06 -3.81 -12.72
N PHE A 64 6.31 -4.04 -12.32
CA PHE A 64 7.48 -4.08 -13.20
C PHE A 64 7.98 -5.50 -13.48
N LEU A 65 7.37 -6.53 -12.87
CA LEU A 65 7.75 -7.92 -13.14
C LEU A 65 7.36 -8.31 -14.55
N THR A 66 8.11 -9.23 -15.15
CA THR A 66 7.81 -9.78 -16.49
C THR A 66 6.65 -10.77 -16.46
N GLN A 67 6.46 -11.45 -15.34
CA GLN A 67 5.41 -12.44 -15.12
C GLN A 67 4.90 -12.37 -13.68
N PRO A 68 3.67 -12.84 -13.41
CA PRO A 68 3.17 -13.04 -12.06
C PRO A 68 4.17 -13.85 -11.21
N PRO A 69 4.44 -13.43 -9.97
CA PRO A 69 5.21 -14.26 -9.05
C PRO A 69 4.43 -15.52 -8.75
N GLU A 70 5.14 -16.64 -8.60
CA GLU A 70 4.55 -17.87 -8.09
C GLU A 70 4.07 -17.63 -6.66
N GLU A 71 2.82 -17.98 -6.37
CA GLU A 71 2.22 -17.80 -5.05
C GLU A 71 2.77 -18.85 -4.08
N VAL A 72 4.01 -18.67 -3.67
CA VAL A 72 4.53 -19.35 -2.50
C VAL A 72 3.90 -18.64 -1.31
N LEU A 73 3.01 -19.33 -0.59
CA LEU A 73 2.58 -18.92 0.75
C LEU A 73 3.49 -19.59 1.79
N PRO A 74 4.69 -19.08 2.10
CA PRO A 74 5.31 -19.42 3.36
C PRO A 74 4.58 -18.59 4.41
N ILE A 75 3.82 -19.21 5.30
CA ILE A 75 3.44 -18.57 6.55
C ILE A 75 4.57 -18.85 7.56
N PRO A 76 5.48 -17.89 7.81
CA PRO A 76 5.96 -17.66 9.16
C PRO A 76 5.11 -16.52 9.73
N ASP A 77 4.25 -16.87 10.69
CA ASP A 77 3.44 -15.94 11.46
C ASP A 77 4.38 -15.00 12.26
N PHE A 78 4.77 -13.86 11.68
CA PHE A 78 5.44 -12.78 12.41
C PHE A 78 4.42 -11.83 13.02
N ARG A 79 3.51 -12.37 13.85
CA ARG A 79 2.78 -11.52 14.81
C ARG A 79 3.81 -10.78 15.68
N THR A 80 3.94 -9.49 15.43
CA THR A 80 4.55 -8.48 16.31
C THR A 80 6.04 -8.67 16.58
N LEU A 81 6.90 -8.20 15.67
CA LEU A 81 8.15 -7.61 16.15
C LEU A 81 7.76 -6.29 16.83
N GLU A 82 7.91 -6.27 18.15
CA GLU A 82 7.57 -5.18 19.04
C GLU A 82 7.91 -3.82 18.44
N ALA A 83 6.90 -2.95 18.34
CA ALA A 83 7.12 -1.52 18.23
C ALA A 83 7.94 -1.09 19.46
N SER A 84 9.25 -1.03 19.30
CA SER A 84 10.17 -0.38 20.24
C SER A 84 9.53 0.91 20.70
N LYS A 85 9.22 0.97 22.01
CA LYS A 85 8.65 2.13 22.68
C LYS A 85 9.45 3.36 22.27
N ARG A 86 8.85 4.22 21.45
CA ARG A 86 9.30 5.61 21.31
C ARG A 86 9.05 6.29 22.66
N HIS A 87 10.04 6.27 23.53
CA HIS A 87 10.10 7.15 24.68
C HIS A 87 10.24 8.59 24.15
N THR A 88 9.11 9.26 23.92
CA THR A 88 9.07 10.71 23.91
C THR A 88 8.95 11.17 25.35
N PRO A 89 9.97 11.79 25.97
CA PRO A 89 9.78 12.40 27.28
C PRO A 89 8.85 13.61 27.09
N LYS A 90 7.60 13.47 27.52
CA LYS A 90 6.72 14.63 27.71
C LYS A 90 7.23 15.39 28.93
N HIS A 91 7.80 16.55 28.65
CA HIS A 91 8.10 17.59 29.61
C HIS A 91 6.85 17.93 30.43
N SER A 92 6.82 17.49 31.69
CA SER A 92 5.84 17.95 32.68
C SER A 92 6.57 18.66 33.80
N ARG A 93 6.67 19.98 33.63
CA ARG A 93 6.85 20.94 34.72
C ARG A 93 5.64 20.82 35.65
N HIS A 94 5.81 20.26 36.84
CA HIS A 94 4.88 20.50 37.94
C HIS A 94 5.65 20.64 39.25
N THR A 95 5.88 21.91 39.59
CA THR A 95 5.63 22.55 40.89
C THR A 95 6.03 21.77 42.15
N PHE A 96 7.14 22.21 42.74
CA PHE A 96 7.49 21.99 44.14
C PHE A 96 6.37 22.50 45.05
N LEU A 97 5.64 21.58 45.69
CA LEU A 97 4.84 21.87 46.88
C LEU A 97 5.67 21.47 48.10
N ARG A 98 6.09 22.49 48.85
CA ARG A 98 6.50 22.42 50.26
C ARG A 98 5.60 21.44 51.02
N TYR A 99 6.18 20.50 51.75
CA TYR A 99 5.78 20.17 53.12
C TYR A 99 6.89 19.37 53.80
N GLY A 100 7.28 19.80 55.00
CA GLY A 100 8.29 19.16 55.83
C GLY A 100 8.38 19.93 57.13
N GLY A 101 7.34 19.81 57.95
CA GLY A 101 7.33 20.31 59.31
C GLY A 101 7.95 19.31 60.28
N ARG A 102 8.50 19.89 61.36
CA ARG A 102 8.57 19.38 62.73
C ARG A 102 9.55 18.24 63.01
N GLN A 103 10.66 18.63 63.64
CA GLN A 103 11.00 18.16 64.99
C GLN A 103 11.12 19.41 65.87
#